data_AF-A0A3P3Z7A2-F1
#
_entry.id   AF-A0A3P3Z7A2-F1
#
_cell.length_a   1.000
_cell.length_b   1.000
_cell.length_c   1.000
_cell.angle_alpha   90.00
_cell.angle_beta   90.00
_cell.angle_gamma   90.00
#
_symmetry.space_group_name_H-M   'P 1'
#
loop_
_entity.id
_entity.type
_entity.pdbx_description
1 polymer ?
#
loop_
_entity_poly.entity_id
_entity_poly.type
_entity_poly.pdbx_seq_one_letter_code
_entity_poly.pdbx_strand_id
1 'polypeptide(L)'
;MSIEIAVRKSEDAGDNPGLLEALKLSWAYTVADVRRRPRNIVIGIVAVMLLVFFSCLILIGVWKAPYILLRLAELSVGEMDIILHGGGTSLLLNYTKLNHSFLQSSVVAAAAPRWIARANLSSEATYRARTHGAAGAHAAGRTTAANILLINSELEKQAGIGRGWMYREIGFDEAHIFYSASDYIGVSGNKGQRVHLDISASTLKSIFGADSISYNITRPTTVKDPLSFYLMAFFTLNNITGDSVSVFDVASLSAVATMADAVELIGGKYSSALGNAVIMDCRQFLNVLVDQSCLLGPQTLSPPLAITFQV
;
A
#
# COMPACT_ATOMS: atom_id res chain seq x y z
N MET A 1 4.84 0.88 80.54
CA MET A 1 4.44 -0.51 80.84
C MET A 1 5.62 -1.38 80.44
N SER A 2 6.43 -1.75 81.42
CA SER A 2 7.71 -2.44 81.24
C SER A 2 7.43 -3.94 81.08
N ILE A 3 7.90 -4.55 80.00
CA ILE A 3 7.80 -6.00 79.79
C ILE A 3 9.18 -6.58 80.10
N GLU A 4 9.31 -7.19 81.28
CA GLU A 4 10.43 -8.08 81.59
C GLU A 4 10.23 -9.39 80.85
N ILE A 5 11.20 -9.78 80.03
CA ILE A 5 11.25 -11.09 79.38
C ILE A 5 12.29 -11.92 80.14
N ALA A 6 11.81 -12.91 80.90
CA ALA A 6 12.64 -13.85 81.62
C ALA A 6 13.34 -14.79 80.63
N VAL A 7 14.68 -14.74 80.59
CA VAL A 7 15.51 -15.68 79.81
C VAL A 7 15.80 -16.90 80.70
N ARG A 8 15.20 -18.05 80.36
CA ARG A 8 15.59 -19.35 80.94
C ARG A 8 16.86 -19.84 80.25
N LYS A 9 17.88 -20.16 81.05
CA LYS A 9 19.14 -20.80 80.64
C LYS A 9 18.87 -22.27 80.28
N SER A 10 19.12 -22.68 79.03
CA SER A 10 19.22 -24.10 78.67
C SER A 10 20.68 -24.45 78.40
N GLU A 11 21.18 -25.46 79.12
CA GLU A 11 22.44 -26.15 78.84
C GLU A 11 22.21 -27.31 77.85
N ASP A 12 23.21 -27.50 77.00
CA ASP A 12 23.59 -28.68 76.19
C ASP A 12 22.76 -29.12 74.97
N ALA A 13 23.30 -28.86 73.77
CA ALA A 13 23.54 -29.83 72.69
C ALA A 13 24.10 -29.13 71.43
N GLY A 14 24.87 -29.87 70.63
CA GLY A 14 25.77 -29.38 69.57
C GLY A 14 25.15 -28.60 68.39
N ASP A 15 26.08 -28.00 67.65
CA ASP A 15 25.97 -27.33 66.34
C ASP A 15 25.08 -26.07 66.27
N ASN A 16 25.74 -24.90 66.35
CA ASN A 16 25.24 -23.58 65.96
C ASN A 16 23.88 -23.07 66.52
N PRO A 17 23.46 -23.34 67.78
CA PRO A 17 22.28 -22.70 68.36
C PRO A 17 22.46 -21.18 68.52
N GLY A 18 23.70 -20.73 68.77
CA GLY A 18 24.04 -19.31 68.94
C GLY A 18 23.87 -18.47 67.68
N LEU A 19 24.04 -19.04 66.48
CA LEU A 19 23.86 -18.31 65.22
C LEU A 19 22.38 -18.04 64.93
N LEU A 20 21.50 -19.03 65.17
CA LEU A 20 20.06 -18.87 64.97
C LEU A 20 19.45 -17.93 66.02
N GLU A 21 19.91 -17.99 67.26
CA GLU A 21 19.49 -17.05 68.30
C GLU A 21 20.00 -15.63 68.03
N ALA A 22 21.25 -15.47 67.58
CA ALA A 22 21.80 -14.19 67.15
C ALA A 22 21.07 -13.62 65.93
N LEU A 23 20.67 -14.46 64.97
CA LEU A 23 19.87 -14.06 63.80
C LEU A 23 18.46 -13.63 64.20
N LYS A 24 17.81 -14.37 65.11
CA LYS A 24 16.49 -14.00 65.66
C LYS A 24 16.55 -12.66 66.38
N LEU A 25 17.57 -12.44 67.21
CA LEU A 25 17.74 -11.20 67.95
C LEU A 25 18.08 -10.02 67.03
N SER A 26 18.93 -10.25 66.02
CA SER A 26 19.25 -9.24 64.98
C SER A 26 18.04 -8.90 64.12
N TRP A 27 17.21 -9.88 63.77
CA TRP A 27 15.94 -9.67 63.04
C TRP A 27 14.92 -8.90 63.89
N ALA A 28 14.72 -9.29 65.14
CA ALA A 28 13.80 -8.60 66.04
C ALA A 28 14.24 -7.14 66.30
N TYR A 29 15.55 -6.92 66.44
CA TYR A 29 16.12 -5.58 66.61
C TYR A 29 15.95 -4.72 65.35
N THR A 30 16.27 -5.27 64.17
CA THR A 30 16.11 -4.56 62.89
C THR A 30 14.64 -4.23 62.61
N VAL A 31 13.69 -5.14 62.88
CA VAL A 31 12.25 -4.87 62.75
C VAL A 31 11.77 -3.79 63.73
N ALA A 32 12.26 -3.80 64.98
CA ALA A 32 11.93 -2.78 65.97
C ALA A 32 12.46 -1.39 65.56
N ASP A 33 13.67 -1.33 65.01
CA ASP A 33 14.26 -0.09 64.48
C ASP A 33 13.50 0.40 63.24
N VAL A 34 13.09 -0.52 62.36
CA VAL A 34 12.29 -0.24 61.16
C VAL A 34 10.96 0.42 61.51
N ARG A 35 10.30 -0.07 62.56
CA ARG A 35 9.02 0.49 63.02
C ARG A 35 9.15 1.89 63.63
N ARG A 36 10.33 2.23 64.19
CA ARG A 36 10.58 3.54 64.81
C ARG A 36 10.86 4.64 63.78
N ARG A 37 11.34 4.31 62.58
CA ARG A 37 11.74 5.29 61.55
C ARG A 37 11.10 5.01 60.18
N PRO A 38 9.76 5.01 60.07
CA PRO A 38 9.06 4.58 58.85
C PRO A 38 9.42 5.42 57.62
N ARG A 39 9.64 6.73 57.81
CA ARG A 39 9.97 7.66 56.71
C ARG A 39 11.27 7.29 55.99
N ASN A 40 12.31 6.91 56.72
CA ASN A 40 13.62 6.60 56.12
C ASN A 40 13.58 5.29 55.31
N ILE A 41 12.78 4.32 55.77
CA ILE A 41 12.60 3.04 55.07
C ILE A 41 11.74 3.20 53.84
N VAL A 42 10.68 4.00 53.90
CA VAL A 42 9.88 4.32 52.71
C VAL A 42 10.77 4.97 51.64
N ILE A 43 11.63 5.92 52.01
CA ILE A 43 12.58 6.53 51.07
C ILE A 43 13.52 5.48 50.47
N GLY A 44 14.10 4.59 51.29
CA GLY A 44 14.97 3.51 50.83
C GLY A 44 14.28 2.52 49.88
N ILE A 45 13.08 2.05 50.23
CA ILE A 45 12.29 1.13 49.42
C ILE A 45 11.90 1.79 48.10
N VAL A 46 11.43 3.04 48.13
CA VAL A 46 11.07 3.79 46.91
C VAL A 46 12.29 3.99 46.02
N ALA A 47 13.45 4.31 46.59
CA ALA A 47 14.68 4.48 45.81
C ALA A 47 15.11 3.18 45.11
N VAL A 48 15.08 2.05 45.81
CA VAL A 48 15.41 0.73 45.23
C VAL A 48 14.36 0.32 44.20
N MET A 49 13.08 0.51 44.48
CA MET A 49 11.99 0.19 43.57
C MET A 49 12.11 1.02 42.28
N LEU A 50 12.38 2.32 42.40
CA LEU A 50 12.57 3.21 41.26
C LEU A 50 13.78 2.79 40.43
N LEU A 51 14.91 2.49 41.09
CA LEU A 51 16.12 2.01 40.40
C LEU A 51 15.85 0.72 39.63
N VAL A 52 15.25 -0.29 40.27
CA VAL A 52 14.95 -1.58 39.63
C VAL A 52 13.91 -1.40 38.51
N PHE A 53 12.90 -0.56 38.70
CA PHE A 53 11.90 -0.26 37.69
C PHE A 53 12.52 0.37 36.45
N PHE A 54 13.38 1.39 36.61
CA PHE A 54 14.09 1.99 35.48
C PHE A 54 15.06 1.01 34.81
N SER A 55 15.82 0.21 35.57
CA SER A 55 16.68 -0.83 35.00
C SER A 55 15.88 -1.86 34.20
N CYS A 56 14.71 -2.27 34.70
CA CYS A 56 13.82 -3.21 34.01
C CYS A 56 13.23 -2.60 32.74
N LEU A 57 12.77 -1.34 32.78
CA LEU A 57 12.28 -0.63 31.60
C LEU A 57 13.35 -0.52 30.50
N ILE A 58 14.59 -0.18 30.88
CA ILE A 58 15.71 -0.11 29.93
C ILE A 58 16.00 -1.50 29.35
N LEU A 59 16.04 -2.53 30.19
CA LEU A 59 16.32 -3.90 29.74
C LEU A 59 15.24 -4.42 28.79
N ILE A 60 13.96 -4.18 29.11
CA ILE A 60 12.82 -4.51 28.23
C ILE A 60 12.91 -3.74 26.93
N GLY A 61 13.26 -2.44 26.99
CA GLY A 61 13.49 -1.61 25.81
C GLY A 61 14.54 -2.21 24.88
N VAL A 62 15.70 -2.60 25.42
CA VAL A 62 16.79 -3.22 24.64
C VAL A 62 16.35 -4.58 24.07
N TRP A 63 15.67 -5.41 24.85
CA TRP A 63 15.21 -6.73 24.40
C TRP A 63 14.12 -6.67 23.33
N LYS A 64 13.23 -5.66 23.38
CA LYS A 64 12.10 -5.54 22.46
C LYS A 64 12.35 -4.61 21.27
N ALA A 65 13.36 -3.75 21.34
CA ALA A 65 13.71 -2.82 20.26
C ALA A 65 13.84 -3.50 18.88
N PRO A 66 14.53 -4.66 18.72
CA PRO A 66 14.64 -5.30 17.40
C PRO A 66 13.28 -5.71 16.82
N TYR A 67 12.37 -6.22 17.65
CA TYR A 67 11.03 -6.63 17.22
C TYR A 67 10.17 -5.42 16.83
N ILE A 68 10.29 -4.32 17.57
CA ILE A 68 9.56 -3.07 17.27
C ILE A 68 10.07 -2.47 15.96
N LEU A 69 11.40 -2.42 15.77
CA LEU A 69 12.00 -1.91 14.54
C LEU A 69 11.66 -2.79 13.34
N LEU A 70 11.69 -4.11 13.49
CA LEU A 70 11.27 -5.04 12.45
C LEU A 70 9.81 -4.79 12.07
N ARG A 71 8.91 -4.66 13.06
CA ARG A 71 7.50 -4.41 12.79
C ARG A 71 7.27 -3.04 12.14
N LEU A 72 8.01 -2.02 12.54
CA LEU A 72 7.93 -0.69 11.93
C LEU A 72 8.45 -0.72 10.47
N ALA A 73 9.49 -1.51 10.21
CA ALA A 73 10.00 -1.74 8.86
C ALA A 73 8.97 -2.48 7.99
N GLU A 74 8.35 -3.55 8.50
CA GLU A 74 7.27 -4.26 7.80
C GLU A 74 6.08 -3.33 7.49
N LEU A 75 5.72 -2.44 8.41
CA LEU A 75 4.60 -1.50 8.21
C LEU A 75 4.92 -0.37 7.22
N SER A 76 6.20 0.01 7.05
CA SER A 76 6.62 1.14 6.21
C SER A 76 7.14 0.72 4.83
N VAL A 77 7.89 -0.38 4.75
CA VAL A 77 8.44 -0.93 3.50
C VAL A 77 7.48 -1.96 2.90
N GLY A 78 6.77 -2.68 3.75
CA GLY A 78 5.87 -3.77 3.37
C GLY A 78 6.34 -5.11 3.93
N GLU A 79 5.43 -6.09 3.99
CA GLU A 79 5.71 -7.46 4.46
C GLU A 79 6.37 -8.32 3.36
N MET A 80 7.39 -7.79 2.69
CA MET A 80 8.10 -8.48 1.61
C MET A 80 9.61 -8.46 1.84
N ASP A 81 10.26 -9.59 1.61
CA ASP A 81 11.70 -9.73 1.83
C ASP A 81 12.51 -9.22 0.62
N ILE A 82 12.07 -9.54 -0.59
CA ILE A 82 12.78 -9.26 -1.84
C ILE A 82 11.82 -8.72 -2.89
N ILE A 83 12.22 -7.63 -3.55
CA ILE A 83 11.53 -7.07 -4.71
C ILE A 83 12.39 -7.32 -5.95
N LEU A 84 11.84 -8.05 -6.91
CA LEU A 84 12.46 -8.23 -8.21
C LEU A 84 11.83 -7.26 -9.21
N HIS A 85 12.67 -6.50 -9.90
CA HIS A 85 12.26 -5.60 -10.97
C HIS A 85 13.16 -5.82 -12.19
N GLY A 86 12.65 -5.50 -13.37
CA GLY A 86 13.44 -5.55 -14.60
C GLY A 86 14.58 -4.54 -14.56
N GLY A 87 15.71 -4.88 -15.19
CA GLY A 87 16.86 -4.00 -15.34
C GLY A 87 17.13 -3.69 -16.81
N GLY A 88 17.74 -2.54 -17.08
CA GLY A 88 18.12 -2.13 -18.44
C GLY A 88 16.95 -1.55 -19.24
N THR A 89 16.73 -2.08 -20.45
CA THR A 89 15.76 -1.54 -21.42
C THR A 89 14.31 -1.97 -21.16
N SER A 90 14.06 -3.00 -20.35
CA SER A 90 12.71 -3.45 -19.99
C SER A 90 12.54 -3.48 -18.48
N LEU A 91 11.58 -2.70 -17.96
CA LEU A 91 11.23 -2.70 -16.53
C LEU A 91 10.33 -3.89 -16.15
N LEU A 92 9.78 -4.60 -17.14
CA LEU A 92 8.86 -5.72 -16.97
C LEU A 92 9.61 -7.06 -16.80
N LEU A 93 9.04 -7.92 -15.97
CA LEU A 93 9.51 -9.28 -15.74
C LEU A 93 8.45 -10.30 -16.19
N ASN A 94 8.91 -11.41 -16.75
CA ASN A 94 8.03 -12.54 -17.05
C ASN A 94 7.75 -13.35 -15.78
N TYR A 95 6.63 -13.05 -15.12
CA TYR A 95 6.23 -13.71 -13.87
C TYR A 95 5.98 -15.21 -14.05
N THR A 96 5.36 -15.68 -15.15
CA THR A 96 5.02 -17.11 -15.29
C THR A 96 6.27 -17.97 -15.36
N LYS A 97 7.31 -17.50 -16.06
CA LYS A 97 8.62 -18.15 -16.10
C LYS A 97 9.30 -18.16 -14.73
N LEU A 98 9.28 -17.03 -14.01
CA LEU A 98 9.86 -16.92 -12.68
C LEU A 98 9.13 -17.82 -11.66
N ASN A 99 7.81 -17.86 -11.72
CA ASN A 99 7.00 -18.67 -10.82
C ASN A 99 7.32 -20.16 -10.96
N HIS A 100 7.50 -20.66 -12.19
CA HIS A 100 7.93 -22.04 -12.40
C HIS A 100 9.28 -22.35 -11.74
N SER A 101 10.24 -21.42 -11.80
CA SER A 101 11.53 -21.58 -11.12
C SER A 101 11.41 -21.46 -9.59
N PHE A 102 10.54 -20.59 -9.08
CA PHE A 102 10.34 -20.43 -7.63
C PHE A 102 9.68 -21.63 -6.99
N LEU A 103 8.70 -22.25 -7.66
CA LEU A 103 8.05 -23.48 -7.18
C LEU A 103 9.01 -24.67 -7.07
N GLN A 104 10.12 -24.66 -7.81
CA GLN A 104 11.16 -25.69 -7.73
C GLN A 104 12.17 -25.44 -6.59
N SER A 105 12.16 -24.24 -6.00
CA SER A 105 13.09 -23.86 -4.93
C SER A 105 12.46 -24.09 -3.56
N SER A 106 13.21 -24.67 -2.62
CA SER A 106 12.76 -24.82 -1.23
C SER A 106 12.92 -23.55 -0.38
N VAL A 107 13.54 -22.50 -0.94
CA VAL A 107 13.86 -21.25 -0.22
C VAL A 107 12.76 -20.21 -0.38
N VAL A 108 12.06 -20.21 -1.52
CA VAL A 108 11.02 -19.22 -1.81
C VAL A 108 9.67 -19.76 -1.36
N ALA A 109 9.11 -19.18 -0.29
CA ALA A 109 7.82 -19.59 0.23
C ALA A 109 6.68 -19.26 -0.75
N ALA A 110 6.68 -18.04 -1.30
CA ALA A 110 5.67 -17.59 -2.26
C ALA A 110 6.17 -16.35 -3.04
N ALA A 111 5.53 -16.07 -4.18
CA ALA A 111 5.81 -14.88 -5.00
C ALA A 111 4.53 -14.35 -5.63
N ALA A 112 4.30 -13.03 -5.52
CA ALA A 112 3.15 -12.35 -6.11
C ALA A 112 3.59 -11.25 -7.09
N PRO A 113 3.01 -11.16 -8.29
CA PRO A 113 3.33 -10.12 -9.25
C PRO A 113 2.65 -8.80 -8.86
N ARG A 114 3.34 -7.68 -9.09
CA ARG A 114 2.82 -6.32 -8.92
C ARG A 114 3.16 -5.47 -10.11
N TRP A 115 2.19 -4.69 -10.59
CA TRP A 115 2.44 -3.69 -11.63
C TRP A 115 2.18 -2.31 -11.04
N ILE A 116 3.11 -1.40 -11.31
CA ILE A 116 3.05 -0.03 -10.82
C ILE A 116 3.12 0.90 -12.02
N ALA A 117 2.16 1.82 -12.10
CA ALA A 117 2.12 2.85 -13.14
C ALA A 117 1.69 4.18 -12.55
N ARG A 118 2.24 5.29 -13.07
CA ARG A 118 1.77 6.62 -12.69
C ARG A 118 0.53 6.98 -13.50
N ALA A 119 -0.49 7.50 -12.84
CA ALA A 119 -1.72 7.96 -13.47
C ALA A 119 -2.19 9.28 -12.88
N ASN A 120 -2.97 10.00 -13.66
CA ASN A 120 -3.78 11.10 -13.18
C ASN A 120 -5.13 10.55 -12.72
N LEU A 121 -5.54 10.99 -11.54
CA LEU A 121 -6.77 10.59 -10.88
C LEU A 121 -7.69 11.79 -10.77
N SER A 122 -8.94 11.63 -11.18
CA SER A 122 -10.00 12.62 -10.95
C SER A 122 -11.33 11.92 -10.68
N SER A 123 -12.31 12.64 -10.14
CA SER A 123 -13.67 12.09 -10.05
C SER A 123 -14.32 12.00 -11.42
N GLU A 124 -15.12 10.96 -11.66
CA GLU A 124 -15.79 10.75 -12.95
C GLU A 124 -16.74 11.90 -13.29
N ALA A 125 -17.41 12.47 -12.28
CA ALA A 125 -18.25 13.66 -12.46
C ALA A 125 -17.44 14.86 -12.98
N THR A 126 -16.22 15.06 -12.44
CA THR A 126 -15.30 16.11 -12.88
C THR A 126 -14.75 15.85 -14.28
N TYR A 127 -14.47 14.59 -14.61
CA TYR A 127 -14.04 14.21 -15.94
C TYR A 127 -15.14 14.51 -16.96
N ARG A 128 -16.36 14.00 -16.75
CA ARG A 128 -17.52 14.25 -17.64
C ARG A 128 -17.83 15.73 -17.82
N ALA A 129 -17.75 16.52 -16.75
CA ALA A 129 -17.95 17.96 -16.83
C ALA A 129 -16.91 18.65 -17.73
N ARG A 130 -15.67 18.13 -17.79
CA ARG A 130 -14.63 18.65 -18.69
C ARG A 130 -14.81 18.19 -20.15
N THR A 131 -15.20 16.94 -20.38
CA THR A 131 -15.37 16.39 -21.74
C THR A 131 -16.65 16.85 -22.42
N HIS A 132 -17.74 17.03 -21.67
CA HIS A 132 -19.05 17.44 -22.21
C HIS A 132 -19.43 18.89 -21.89
N GLY A 133 -18.58 19.62 -21.15
CA GLY A 133 -18.80 21.04 -20.88
C GLY A 133 -18.64 21.88 -22.15
N ALA A 134 -19.47 22.92 -22.29
CA ALA A 134 -19.32 23.91 -23.34
C ALA A 134 -17.91 24.55 -23.29
N ALA A 135 -17.29 24.78 -24.45
CA ALA A 135 -15.98 25.43 -24.56
C ALA A 135 -15.97 26.77 -23.80
N GLY A 136 -15.31 26.80 -22.64
CA GLY A 136 -15.27 27.95 -21.72
C GLY A 136 -15.66 27.65 -20.28
N ALA A 137 -16.35 26.53 -20.01
CA ALA A 137 -16.58 26.05 -18.66
C ALA A 137 -15.37 25.23 -18.19
N HIS A 138 -14.28 25.90 -17.81
CA HIS A 138 -13.22 25.25 -17.02
C HIS A 138 -13.78 24.93 -15.64
N ALA A 139 -14.50 23.81 -15.52
CA ALA A 139 -14.77 23.22 -14.22
C ALA A 139 -13.39 23.04 -13.57
N ALA A 140 -13.15 23.75 -12.47
CA ALA A 140 -11.92 23.67 -11.66
C ALA A 140 -11.85 22.27 -11.03
N GLY A 141 -11.56 21.31 -11.89
CA GLY A 141 -11.66 19.91 -11.62
C GLY A 141 -10.45 19.45 -10.86
N ARG A 142 -10.66 19.01 -9.62
CA ARG A 142 -9.58 18.50 -8.78
C ARG A 142 -9.03 17.22 -9.42
N THR A 143 -7.79 17.31 -9.88
CA THR A 143 -7.04 16.20 -10.48
C THR A 143 -5.74 16.05 -9.70
N THR A 144 -5.38 14.83 -9.34
CA THR A 144 -4.17 14.54 -8.58
C THR A 144 -3.39 13.42 -9.23
N ALA A 145 -2.07 13.40 -9.06
CA ALA A 145 -1.26 12.28 -9.48
C ALA A 145 -1.36 11.15 -8.45
N ALA A 146 -1.54 9.92 -8.93
CA ALA A 146 -1.55 8.72 -8.12
C ALA A 146 -0.74 7.60 -8.80
N ASN A 147 -0.27 6.66 -8.01
CA ASN A 147 0.37 5.45 -8.48
C ASN A 147 -0.67 4.33 -8.49
N ILE A 148 -1.00 3.83 -9.67
CA ILE A 148 -1.80 2.62 -9.82
C ILE A 148 -0.92 1.44 -9.41
N LEU A 149 -1.43 0.63 -8.50
CA LEU A 149 -0.83 -0.62 -8.05
C LEU A 149 -1.79 -1.75 -8.40
N LEU A 150 -1.49 -2.48 -9.48
CA LEU A 150 -2.22 -3.69 -9.81
C LEU A 150 -1.61 -4.86 -9.04
N ILE A 151 -2.44 -5.55 -8.26
CA ILE A 151 -2.05 -6.68 -7.44
C ILE A 151 -2.84 -7.93 -7.83
N ASN A 152 -2.27 -9.11 -7.60
CA ASN A 152 -3.07 -10.33 -7.54
C ASN A 152 -3.42 -10.60 -6.07
N SER A 153 -4.63 -10.22 -5.66
CA SER A 153 -5.03 -10.27 -4.25
C SER A 153 -5.03 -11.70 -3.67
N GLU A 154 -5.33 -12.70 -4.50
CA GLU A 154 -5.34 -14.11 -4.10
C GLU A 154 -3.92 -14.64 -3.86
N LEU A 155 -2.99 -14.36 -4.79
CA LEU A 155 -1.59 -14.74 -4.63
C LEU A 155 -0.92 -14.01 -3.45
N GLU A 156 -1.24 -12.73 -3.23
CA GLU A 156 -0.71 -12.00 -2.06
C GLU A 156 -1.21 -12.59 -0.75
N LYS A 157 -2.49 -12.97 -0.68
CA LYS A 157 -3.08 -13.60 0.49
C LYS A 157 -2.46 -14.98 0.77
N GLN A 158 -2.23 -15.78 -0.27
CA GLN A 158 -1.53 -17.06 -0.17
C GLN A 158 -0.07 -16.88 0.27
N ALA A 159 0.59 -15.81 -0.18
CA ALA A 159 1.94 -15.45 0.25
C ALA A 159 2.02 -14.87 1.67
N GLY A 160 0.88 -14.59 2.32
CA GLY A 160 0.84 -13.96 3.62
C GLY A 160 1.26 -12.48 3.61
N ILE A 161 1.12 -11.80 2.47
CA ILE A 161 1.44 -10.38 2.33
C ILE A 161 0.19 -9.55 2.66
N GLY A 162 0.36 -8.52 3.50
CA GLY A 162 -0.73 -7.63 3.87
C GLY A 162 -1.65 -8.25 4.93
N ARG A 163 -1.07 -8.93 5.93
CA ARG A 163 -1.82 -9.53 7.06
C ARG A 163 -2.56 -8.46 7.89
N GLY A 164 -2.04 -7.23 7.88
CA GLY A 164 -2.67 -6.07 8.49
C GLY A 164 -3.70 -5.38 7.60
N TRP A 165 -4.04 -5.93 6.43
CA TRP A 165 -4.99 -5.32 5.50
C TRP A 165 -6.43 -5.49 6.02
N MET A 166 -7.06 -4.37 6.40
CA MET A 166 -8.38 -4.37 7.05
C MET A 166 -9.56 -4.17 6.06
N TYR A 167 -9.27 -3.81 4.81
CA TYR A 167 -10.29 -3.52 3.80
C TYR A 167 -10.77 -4.80 3.13
N ARG A 168 -11.98 -4.75 2.57
CA ARG A 168 -12.58 -5.88 1.86
C ARG A 168 -11.79 -6.25 0.60
N GLU A 169 -12.13 -7.39 0.00
CA GLU A 169 -11.56 -7.78 -1.29
C GLU A 169 -12.12 -6.88 -2.42
N ILE A 170 -11.27 -6.59 -3.41
CA ILE A 170 -11.60 -5.71 -4.54
C ILE A 170 -12.49 -6.48 -5.52
N GLY A 171 -13.68 -5.95 -5.78
CA GLY A 171 -14.63 -6.48 -6.75
C GLY A 171 -14.41 -5.93 -8.16
N PHE A 172 -15.20 -6.45 -9.10
CA PHE A 172 -15.14 -6.08 -10.51
C PHE A 172 -15.42 -4.57 -10.69
N ASP A 173 -14.59 -3.90 -11.49
CA ASP A 173 -14.62 -2.44 -11.69
C ASP A 173 -14.47 -1.66 -10.38
N GLU A 174 -13.77 -2.20 -9.38
CA GLU A 174 -13.51 -1.49 -8.12
C GLU A 174 -12.02 -1.19 -7.90
N ALA A 175 -11.77 -0.14 -7.11
CA ALA A 175 -10.44 0.23 -6.67
C ALA A 175 -10.43 0.74 -5.23
N HIS A 176 -9.38 0.43 -4.49
CA HIS A 176 -9.08 1.10 -3.24
C HIS A 176 -8.21 2.31 -3.51
N ILE A 177 -8.52 3.44 -2.90
CA ILE A 177 -7.82 4.70 -3.15
C ILE A 177 -7.29 5.23 -1.83
N PHE A 178 -6.03 5.67 -1.81
CA PHE A 178 -5.46 6.25 -0.61
C PHE A 178 -6.21 7.52 -0.17
N TYR A 179 -6.47 7.65 1.13
CA TYR A 179 -7.43 8.63 1.67
C TYR A 179 -7.13 10.07 1.26
N SER A 180 -5.85 10.47 1.21
CA SER A 180 -5.46 11.83 0.81
C SER A 180 -5.78 12.12 -0.65
N ALA A 181 -5.67 11.11 -1.53
CA ALA A 181 -6.04 11.25 -2.93
C ALA A 181 -7.56 11.31 -3.08
N SER A 182 -8.30 10.45 -2.40
CA SER A 182 -9.77 10.41 -2.46
C SER A 182 -10.42 11.67 -1.88
N ASP A 183 -9.92 12.17 -0.75
CA ASP A 183 -10.41 13.40 -0.12
C ASP A 183 -10.15 14.62 -1.00
N TYR A 184 -8.95 14.70 -1.61
CA TYR A 184 -8.62 15.76 -2.54
C TYR A 184 -9.57 15.80 -3.74
N ILE A 185 -9.83 14.66 -4.40
CA ILE A 185 -10.75 14.59 -5.55
C ILE A 185 -12.24 14.62 -5.16
N GLY A 186 -12.55 14.58 -3.86
CA GLY A 186 -13.92 14.64 -3.32
C GLY A 186 -14.72 13.36 -3.51
N VAL A 187 -14.08 12.19 -3.45
CA VAL A 187 -14.72 10.87 -3.62
C VAL A 187 -14.65 10.10 -2.30
N SER A 188 -15.77 9.47 -1.92
CA SER A 188 -15.91 8.62 -0.74
C SER A 188 -16.09 7.16 -1.13
N GLY A 189 -15.47 6.26 -0.35
CA GLY A 189 -15.69 4.82 -0.47
C GLY A 189 -17.11 4.39 -0.13
N ASN A 190 -17.52 3.21 -0.62
CA ASN A 190 -18.80 2.56 -0.38
C ASN A 190 -20.06 3.37 -0.73
N LYS A 191 -19.93 4.40 -1.58
CA LYS A 191 -21.06 5.20 -2.08
C LYS A 191 -21.34 5.01 -3.57
N GLY A 192 -20.68 4.04 -4.22
CA GLY A 192 -20.79 3.82 -5.66
C GLY A 192 -20.22 4.97 -6.51
N GLN A 193 -19.42 5.85 -5.90
CA GLN A 193 -18.80 6.94 -6.63
C GLN A 193 -17.63 6.41 -7.48
N ARG A 194 -17.50 6.95 -8.69
CA ARG A 194 -16.52 6.48 -9.67
C ARG A 194 -15.40 7.49 -9.85
N VAL A 195 -14.21 6.97 -10.11
CA VAL A 195 -13.01 7.71 -10.42
C VAL A 195 -12.55 7.41 -11.83
N HIS A 196 -11.94 8.43 -12.43
CA HIS A 196 -11.32 8.36 -13.73
C HIS A 196 -9.81 8.32 -13.56
N LEU A 197 -9.19 7.32 -14.17
CA LEU A 197 -7.75 7.10 -14.22
C LEU A 197 -7.27 7.35 -15.65
N ASP A 198 -6.20 8.13 -15.78
CA ASP A 198 -5.58 8.42 -17.07
C ASP A 198 -4.06 8.20 -16.97
N ILE A 199 -3.55 7.24 -17.74
CA ILE A 199 -2.13 6.95 -17.87
C ILE A 199 -1.64 7.59 -19.16
N SER A 200 -0.69 8.52 -19.01
CA SER A 200 -0.10 9.22 -20.14
C SER A 200 0.69 8.28 -21.06
N ALA A 201 0.73 8.64 -22.33
CA ALA A 201 1.50 7.95 -23.37
C ALA A 201 2.99 7.82 -22.99
N SER A 202 3.57 8.86 -22.40
CA SER A 202 4.95 8.86 -21.88
C SER A 202 5.20 7.80 -20.80
N THR A 203 4.22 7.59 -19.90
CA THR A 203 4.31 6.57 -18.85
C THR A 203 4.22 5.17 -19.46
N LEU A 204 3.29 4.96 -20.40
CA LEU A 204 3.17 3.70 -21.13
C LEU A 204 4.47 3.35 -21.87
N LYS A 205 5.06 4.32 -22.58
CA LYS A 205 6.34 4.17 -23.29
C LYS A 205 7.47 3.72 -22.35
N SER A 206 7.52 4.30 -21.14
CA SER A 206 8.52 3.92 -20.12
C SER A 206 8.32 2.50 -19.60
N ILE A 207 7.08 2.06 -19.41
CA ILE A 207 6.74 0.71 -18.92
C ILE A 207 7.14 -0.35 -19.94
N PHE A 208 6.81 -0.13 -21.21
CA PHE A 208 7.04 -1.11 -22.28
C PHE A 208 8.48 -1.13 -22.80
N GLY A 209 9.37 -0.24 -22.36
CA GLY A 209 10.78 -0.29 -22.77
C GLY A 209 10.98 -0.10 -24.28
N ALA A 210 10.22 0.84 -24.86
CA ALA A 210 9.94 0.90 -26.29
C ALA A 210 11.06 1.49 -27.18
N ASP A 211 12.33 1.45 -26.76
CA ASP A 211 13.44 1.70 -27.69
C ASP A 211 13.58 0.58 -28.74
N SER A 212 12.81 -0.50 -28.64
CA SER A 212 12.87 -1.68 -29.53
C SER A 212 11.58 -2.02 -30.29
N ILE A 213 10.42 -1.45 -29.94
CA ILE A 213 9.13 -1.74 -30.60
C ILE A 213 8.45 -0.43 -31.01
N SER A 214 8.72 0.04 -32.23
CA SER A 214 8.03 1.18 -32.82
C SER A 214 6.81 0.72 -33.62
N TYR A 215 5.62 0.85 -33.03
CA TYR A 215 4.38 0.82 -33.81
C TYR A 215 4.16 2.21 -34.38
N ASN A 216 4.61 2.42 -35.62
CA ASN A 216 4.46 3.71 -36.29
C ASN A 216 3.21 3.71 -37.15
N ILE A 217 2.32 4.67 -36.91
CA ILE A 217 1.24 5.02 -37.82
C ILE A 217 1.88 5.88 -38.91
N THR A 218 1.89 5.38 -40.14
CA THR A 218 2.41 6.14 -41.29
C THR A 218 1.31 7.03 -41.87
N ARG A 219 1.71 8.22 -42.30
CA ARG A 219 0.83 9.13 -43.04
C ARG A 219 0.47 8.48 -44.38
N PRO A 220 -0.83 8.34 -44.71
CA PRO A 220 -1.24 7.90 -46.03
C PRO A 220 -0.82 8.95 -47.07
N THR A 221 -0.19 8.55 -48.17
CA THR A 221 0.18 9.47 -49.26
C THR A 221 -0.99 9.81 -50.16
N THR A 222 -1.99 8.92 -50.22
CA THR A 222 -3.22 9.09 -51.01
C THR A 222 -4.40 8.56 -50.20
N VAL A 223 -5.53 9.27 -50.26
CA VAL A 223 -6.77 8.84 -49.61
C VAL A 223 -7.47 7.84 -50.54
N LYS A 224 -7.47 6.56 -50.18
CA LYS A 224 -8.10 5.48 -50.97
C LYS A 224 -9.28 4.84 -50.25
N ASP A 225 -9.30 4.92 -48.93
CA ASP A 225 -10.24 4.27 -48.03
C ASP A 225 -10.63 5.21 -46.86
N PRO A 226 -11.78 4.98 -46.19
CA PRO A 226 -12.21 5.82 -45.08
C PRO A 226 -11.17 5.95 -43.97
N LEU A 227 -10.41 4.88 -43.68
CA LEU A 227 -9.36 4.90 -42.67
C LEU A 227 -8.19 5.78 -43.10
N SER A 228 -7.76 5.73 -44.36
CA SER A 228 -6.76 6.68 -44.90
C SER A 228 -7.23 8.14 -44.85
N PHE A 229 -8.53 8.41 -45.00
CA PHE A 229 -9.10 9.74 -44.82
C PHE A 229 -8.99 10.19 -43.36
N TYR A 230 -9.41 9.36 -42.41
CA TYR A 230 -9.32 9.66 -40.98
C TYR A 230 -7.88 9.83 -40.49
N LEU A 231 -6.96 8.98 -40.97
CA LEU A 231 -5.54 9.12 -40.67
C LEU A 231 -4.97 10.41 -41.26
N MET A 232 -5.26 10.73 -42.52
CA MET A 232 -4.80 12.00 -43.10
C MET A 232 -5.35 13.20 -42.31
N ALA A 233 -6.65 13.20 -41.99
CA ALA A 233 -7.29 14.24 -41.19
C ALA A 233 -6.66 14.36 -39.78
N PHE A 234 -6.34 13.24 -39.13
CA PHE A 234 -5.64 13.23 -37.84
C PHE A 234 -4.27 13.93 -37.94
N PHE A 235 -3.47 13.62 -38.95
CA PHE A 235 -2.16 14.27 -39.15
C PHE A 235 -2.31 15.78 -39.42
N THR A 236 -3.30 16.19 -40.21
CA THR A 236 -3.53 17.60 -40.54
C THR A 236 -4.06 18.39 -39.34
N LEU A 237 -5.05 17.85 -38.60
CA LEU A 237 -5.66 18.52 -37.44
C LEU A 237 -4.67 18.69 -36.28
N ASN A 238 -3.77 17.73 -36.09
CA ASN A 238 -2.77 17.78 -35.03
C ASN A 238 -1.45 18.46 -35.47
N ASN A 239 -1.41 19.05 -36.68
CA ASN A 239 -0.24 19.74 -37.23
C ASN A 239 1.05 18.90 -37.17
N ILE A 240 0.92 17.59 -37.38
CA ILE A 240 2.05 16.66 -37.34
C ILE A 240 2.74 16.75 -38.70
N THR A 241 3.99 17.22 -38.78
CA THR A 241 4.65 17.43 -40.07
C THR A 241 5.33 16.18 -40.63
N GLY A 242 5.71 15.23 -39.77
CA GLY A 242 6.40 14.00 -40.16
C GLY A 242 5.53 12.97 -40.90
N ASP A 243 6.21 12.02 -41.54
CA ASP A 243 5.59 10.93 -42.31
C ASP A 243 5.09 9.76 -41.45
N SER A 244 5.43 9.76 -40.16
CA SER A 244 4.91 8.75 -39.22
C SER A 244 4.92 9.26 -37.79
N VAL A 245 4.08 8.64 -36.96
CA VAL A 245 3.95 8.93 -35.52
C VAL A 245 3.93 7.61 -34.78
N SER A 246 4.66 7.52 -33.67
CA SER A 246 4.57 6.34 -32.81
C SER A 246 3.21 6.31 -32.12
N VAL A 247 2.55 5.15 -32.11
CA VAL A 247 1.31 4.91 -31.37
C VAL A 247 1.49 5.32 -29.90
N PHE A 248 2.65 5.06 -29.30
CA PHE A 248 2.95 5.39 -27.91
C PHE A 248 3.23 6.88 -27.64
N ASP A 249 3.32 7.72 -28.67
CA ASP A 249 3.39 9.18 -28.47
C ASP A 249 1.99 9.81 -28.39
N VAL A 250 0.94 9.06 -28.77
CA VAL A 250 -0.44 9.57 -28.86
C VAL A 250 -1.42 8.76 -28.00
N ALA A 251 -1.17 7.47 -27.78
CA ALA A 251 -2.05 6.60 -27.02
C ALA A 251 -1.94 6.88 -25.52
N SER A 252 -3.03 7.34 -24.90
CA SER A 252 -3.22 7.27 -23.45
C SER A 252 -4.10 6.07 -23.11
N LEU A 253 -3.91 5.52 -21.90
CA LEU A 253 -4.81 4.51 -21.35
C LEU A 253 -5.70 5.17 -20.32
N SER A 254 -6.99 5.18 -20.60
CA SER A 254 -8.01 5.67 -19.69
C SER A 254 -8.84 4.51 -19.15
N ALA A 255 -9.13 4.53 -17.86
CA ALA A 255 -9.98 3.56 -17.19
C ALA A 255 -10.87 4.28 -16.16
N VAL A 256 -12.07 3.75 -15.97
CA VAL A 256 -12.95 4.17 -14.87
C VAL A 256 -12.93 3.07 -13.82
N ALA A 257 -13.09 3.43 -12.55
CA ALA A 257 -13.30 2.45 -11.49
C ALA A 257 -14.18 3.01 -10.39
N THR A 258 -14.92 2.13 -9.74
CA THR A 258 -15.74 2.45 -8.58
C THR A 258 -14.88 2.44 -7.32
N MET A 259 -15.00 3.47 -6.49
CA MET A 259 -14.26 3.53 -5.24
C MET A 259 -14.86 2.55 -4.23
N ALA A 260 -14.12 1.47 -3.94
CA ALA A 260 -14.49 0.52 -2.90
C ALA A 260 -14.30 1.16 -1.52
N ASP A 261 -13.06 1.48 -1.16
CA ASP A 261 -12.70 2.01 0.16
C ASP A 261 -11.60 3.08 0.06
N ALA A 262 -11.59 3.98 1.06
CA ALA A 262 -10.50 4.93 1.29
C ALA A 262 -9.46 4.27 2.21
N VAL A 263 -8.23 4.10 1.71
CA VAL A 263 -7.15 3.46 2.46
C VAL A 263 -6.48 4.51 3.36
N GLU A 264 -6.64 4.37 4.66
CA GLU A 264 -5.99 5.19 5.69
C GLU A 264 -4.70 4.53 6.20
N LEU A 265 -4.78 3.24 6.50
CA LEU A 265 -3.69 2.41 7.00
C LEU A 265 -3.29 1.35 5.96
N ILE A 266 -2.01 1.32 5.58
CA ILE A 266 -1.49 0.38 4.56
C ILE A 266 -1.32 -1.04 5.12
N GLY A 267 -1.07 -1.17 6.42
CA GLY A 267 -0.98 -2.48 7.10
C GLY A 267 0.13 -3.38 6.55
N GLY A 268 1.21 -2.81 6.03
CA GLY A 268 2.34 -3.55 5.44
C GLY A 268 2.07 -4.14 4.06
N LYS A 269 0.96 -3.79 3.40
CA LYS A 269 0.66 -4.33 2.06
C LYS A 269 1.61 -3.79 0.98
N TYR A 270 1.95 -2.50 1.03
CA TYR A 270 2.90 -1.85 0.13
C TYR A 270 3.68 -0.77 0.89
N SER A 271 4.76 -0.26 0.28
CA SER A 271 5.56 0.76 0.93
C SER A 271 4.81 2.10 1.02
N SER A 272 4.90 2.76 2.17
CA SER A 272 4.40 4.12 2.34
C SER A 272 5.07 5.14 1.42
N ALA A 273 6.28 4.83 0.91
CA ALA A 273 6.98 5.64 -0.07
C ALA A 273 6.24 5.74 -1.42
N LEU A 274 5.30 4.83 -1.71
CA LEU A 274 4.46 4.90 -2.91
C LEU A 274 3.51 6.11 -2.88
N GLY A 275 3.22 6.67 -1.71
CA GLY A 275 2.33 7.83 -1.56
C GLY A 275 0.89 7.52 -1.97
N ASN A 276 0.27 8.43 -2.73
CA ASN A 276 -1.10 8.29 -3.23
C ASN A 276 -1.19 7.05 -4.14
N ALA A 277 -1.74 5.96 -3.62
CA ALA A 277 -1.89 4.70 -4.35
C ALA A 277 -3.36 4.46 -4.73
N VAL A 278 -3.56 3.86 -5.91
CA VAL A 278 -4.84 3.31 -6.35
C VAL A 278 -4.64 1.82 -6.58
N ILE A 279 -5.26 0.99 -5.77
CA ILE A 279 -5.06 -0.46 -5.77
C ILE A 279 -6.20 -1.12 -6.51
N MET A 280 -5.87 -1.98 -7.47
CA MET A 280 -6.82 -2.74 -8.28
C MET A 280 -6.38 -4.20 -8.40
N ASP A 281 -7.33 -5.11 -8.62
CA ASP A 281 -7.01 -6.52 -8.86
C ASP A 281 -6.68 -6.75 -10.35
N CYS A 282 -5.48 -7.26 -10.62
CA CYS A 282 -5.02 -7.52 -11.98
C CYS A 282 -5.85 -8.59 -12.71
N ARG A 283 -6.51 -9.50 -11.98
CA ARG A 283 -7.38 -10.54 -12.55
C ARG A 283 -8.63 -9.94 -13.21
N GLN A 284 -9.10 -8.82 -12.68
CA GLN A 284 -10.30 -8.14 -13.19
C GLN A 284 -9.94 -6.96 -14.10
N PHE A 285 -8.77 -6.34 -13.90
CA PHE A 285 -8.33 -5.15 -14.63
C PHE A 285 -8.45 -5.27 -16.15
N LEU A 286 -7.98 -6.37 -16.75
CA LEU A 286 -8.09 -6.57 -18.20
C LEU A 286 -9.54 -6.68 -18.66
N ASN A 287 -10.38 -7.42 -17.92
CA ASN A 287 -11.79 -7.56 -18.25
C ASN A 287 -12.51 -6.21 -18.16
N VAL A 288 -12.18 -5.40 -17.16
CA VAL A 288 -12.70 -4.04 -16.98
C VAL A 288 -12.28 -3.14 -18.15
N LEU A 289 -11.01 -3.17 -18.54
CA LEU A 289 -10.53 -2.38 -19.69
C LEU A 289 -11.25 -2.78 -20.99
N VAL A 290 -11.41 -4.07 -21.25
CA VAL A 290 -12.06 -4.53 -22.48
C VAL A 290 -13.55 -4.16 -22.48
N ASP A 291 -14.25 -4.30 -21.35
CA ASP A 291 -15.64 -3.88 -21.22
C ASP A 291 -15.82 -2.37 -21.45
N GLN A 292 -14.97 -1.56 -20.84
CA GLN A 292 -14.98 -0.10 -20.97
C GLN A 292 -14.57 0.40 -22.35
N SER A 293 -13.76 -0.37 -23.08
CA SER A 293 -13.36 -0.05 -24.45
C SER A 293 -14.46 -0.27 -25.50
N CYS A 294 -15.65 -0.73 -25.08
CA CYS A 294 -16.77 -1.11 -25.96
C CYS A 294 -16.41 -2.23 -26.97
N LEU A 295 -15.30 -2.95 -26.77
CA LEU A 295 -14.91 -4.08 -27.62
C LEU A 295 -15.78 -5.33 -27.39
N LEU A 296 -16.43 -5.43 -26.22
CA LEU A 296 -17.34 -6.53 -25.86
C LEU A 296 -18.83 -6.14 -25.88
N GLY A 297 -19.16 -4.87 -26.13
CA GLY A 297 -20.54 -4.38 -26.19
C GLY A 297 -21.16 -4.47 -27.58
N PRO A 298 -22.51 -4.47 -27.71
CA PRO A 298 -23.17 -4.40 -29.01
C PRO A 298 -22.80 -3.09 -29.70
N GLN A 299 -22.02 -3.17 -30.77
CA GLN A 299 -21.70 -2.03 -31.63
C GLN A 299 -22.91 -1.74 -32.53
N THR A 300 -23.84 -0.90 -32.08
CA THR A 300 -24.85 -0.33 -32.97
C THR A 300 -24.23 0.84 -33.74
N LEU A 301 -23.72 0.55 -34.93
CA LEU A 301 -23.42 1.56 -35.94
C LEU A 301 -24.75 2.09 -36.49
N SER A 302 -25.28 3.17 -35.91
CA SER A 302 -26.36 3.92 -36.56
C SER A 302 -25.75 4.80 -37.66
N PRO A 303 -26.15 4.67 -38.94
CA PRO A 303 -25.68 5.57 -39.99
C PRO A 303 -26.11 7.01 -39.68
N PRO A 304 -25.28 8.02 -39.98
CA PRO A 304 -25.65 9.41 -39.81
C PRO A 304 -26.68 9.78 -40.89
N LEU A 305 -27.86 10.21 -40.46
CA LEU A 305 -28.83 11.01 -41.21
C LEU A 305 -29.19 10.56 -42.64
N ALA A 306 -30.40 9.99 -42.75
CA ALA A 306 -31.36 10.17 -43.85
C ALA A 306 -30.79 10.48 -45.26
N ILE A 307 -30.44 9.44 -46.01
CA ILE A 307 -30.52 9.50 -47.47
C ILE A 307 -31.99 9.26 -47.83
N THR A 308 -32.74 10.34 -47.98
CA THR A 308 -34.09 10.31 -48.57
C THR A 308 -33.94 10.16 -50.08
N PHE A 309 -34.27 8.99 -50.62
CA PHE A 309 -34.51 8.86 -52.06
C PHE A 309 -35.87 9.49 -52.37
N GLN A 310 -35.87 10.61 -53.10
CA GLN A 310 -37.04 11.02 -53.84
C GLN A 310 -37.21 10.07 -55.03
N VAL A 311 -38.41 9.50 -55.16
CA VAL A 311 -38.92 8.92 -56.40
C VAL A 311 -39.17 10.03 -57.41
#